data_AF-A0A7X5UST4-F1
#
_entry.id   AF-A0A7X5UST4-F1
#
_cell.length_a   1.000
_cell.length_b   1.000
_cell.length_c   1.000
_cell.angle_alpha   90.00
_cell.angle_beta   90.00
_cell.angle_gamma   90.00
#
_symmetry.space_group_name_H-M   'P 1'
#
loop_
_entity.id
_entity.type
_entity.pdbx_description
1 polymer ?
#
loop_
_entity_poly.entity_id
_entity_poly.type
_entity_poly.pdbx_seq_one_letter_code
_entity_poly.pdbx_strand_id
1 'polypeptide(L)'
;MDSQMCGFVPLREGIADDPRWWIPLTADAAVKLRLYGEHRIDPACLLGVLARPRFEAWTGVTFGPMQSVEWLNLWLSCVFETGLCAISVERSAIDAGLIEPMFEKATTAVPGDRELAYLTWRAVGHTSSGGRIMEVGVIGHGDSGADLATRVAGEVRVWSERHRNREVWFEIPASAAGSTDPALCRFFLDRPHRPITVGWR
;
A
#
# COMPACT_ATOMS: atom_id res chain seq x y z
N MET A 1 -26.63 24.25 -10.42
CA MET A 1 -25.96 22.94 -10.28
C MET A 1 -26.99 21.96 -9.79
N ASP A 2 -27.48 21.09 -10.67
CA ASP A 2 -28.37 19.98 -10.28
C ASP A 2 -27.54 18.88 -9.62
N SER A 3 -27.74 18.69 -8.31
CA SER A 3 -27.19 17.56 -7.58
C SER A 3 -28.10 16.35 -7.82
N GLN A 4 -27.72 15.47 -8.73
CA GLN A 4 -28.40 14.18 -8.91
C GLN A 4 -28.01 13.24 -7.75
N MET A 5 -29.02 12.79 -7.02
CA MET A 5 -28.85 11.90 -5.86
C MET A 5 -28.28 10.55 -6.34
N CYS A 6 -27.03 10.25 -5.99
CA CYS A 6 -26.43 8.94 -6.26
C CYS A 6 -27.06 7.90 -5.31
N GLY A 7 -28.03 7.13 -5.81
CA GLY A 7 -28.61 6.00 -5.08
C GLY A 7 -27.58 4.87 -4.93
N PHE A 8 -27.46 4.32 -3.72
CA PHE A 8 -26.67 3.11 -3.47
C PHE A 8 -27.33 1.92 -4.20
N VAL A 9 -26.60 1.28 -5.10
CA VAL A 9 -27.00 -0.01 -5.70
C VAL A 9 -26.25 -1.10 -4.94
N PRO A 10 -26.92 -1.92 -4.12
CA PRO A 10 -26.26 -3.06 -3.50
C PRO A 10 -25.73 -3.98 -4.60
N LEU A 11 -24.44 -4.30 -4.54
CA LEU A 11 -23.84 -5.31 -5.41
C LEU A 11 -24.56 -6.64 -5.17
N ARG A 12 -25.03 -7.26 -6.26
CA ARG A 12 -25.60 -8.61 -6.21
C ARG A 12 -24.46 -9.61 -6.17
N GLU A 13 -24.59 -10.66 -5.36
CA GLU A 13 -23.64 -11.77 -5.32
C GLU A 13 -23.31 -12.25 -6.76
N GLY A 14 -22.02 -12.38 -7.07
CA GLY A 14 -21.54 -12.98 -8.32
C GLY A 14 -21.29 -12.06 -9.52
N ILE A 15 -21.64 -10.75 -9.49
CA ILE A 15 -21.26 -9.80 -10.55
C ILE A 15 -20.29 -8.77 -9.98
N ALA A 16 -19.05 -8.77 -10.48
CA ALA A 16 -17.95 -7.91 -10.01
C ALA A 16 -17.55 -8.11 -8.54
N ASP A 17 -17.60 -9.36 -8.04
CA ASP A 17 -17.00 -9.71 -6.76
C ASP A 17 -15.49 -9.43 -6.79
N ASP A 18 -15.02 -8.65 -5.80
CA ASP A 18 -13.61 -8.43 -5.50
C ASP A 18 -13.29 -9.21 -4.22
N PRO A 19 -12.94 -10.51 -4.32
CA PRO A 19 -12.75 -11.36 -3.16
C PRO A 19 -11.58 -10.83 -2.34
N ARG A 20 -11.87 -10.55 -1.07
CA ARG A 20 -10.90 -10.08 -0.08
C ARG A 20 -10.95 -10.99 1.11
N TRP A 21 -9.78 -11.37 1.60
CA TRP A 21 -9.68 -12.20 2.80
C TRP A 21 -8.48 -11.78 3.64
N TRP A 22 -8.57 -12.09 4.92
CA TRP A 22 -7.50 -11.82 5.87
C TRP A 22 -6.73 -13.11 6.14
N ILE A 23 -5.41 -13.02 6.11
CA ILE A 23 -4.51 -14.07 6.56
C ILE A 23 -3.77 -13.62 7.83
N PRO A 24 -3.57 -14.52 8.81
CA PRO A 24 -2.80 -14.18 10.01
C PRO A 24 -1.31 -14.07 9.68
N LEU A 25 -0.67 -13.03 10.20
CA LEU A 25 0.80 -12.91 10.25
C LEU A 25 1.37 -13.39 11.59
N THR A 26 0.54 -13.45 12.63
CA THR A 26 0.87 -13.98 13.96
C THR A 26 -0.06 -15.15 14.32
N ALA A 27 0.41 -16.07 15.18
CA ALA A 27 -0.35 -17.28 15.56
C ALA A 27 -1.68 -16.96 16.27
N ASP A 28 -1.73 -15.85 17.02
CA ASP A 28 -2.92 -15.34 17.70
C ASP A 28 -3.80 -14.45 16.81
N ALA A 29 -3.41 -14.24 15.55
CA ALA A 29 -4.07 -13.34 14.60
C ALA A 29 -4.19 -11.87 15.06
N ALA A 30 -3.37 -11.43 16.03
CA ALA A 30 -3.25 -10.03 16.45
C ALA A 30 -2.73 -9.12 15.32
N VAL A 31 -2.01 -9.69 14.34
CA VAL A 31 -1.67 -9.01 13.09
C VAL A 31 -2.15 -9.83 11.90
N LYS A 32 -2.86 -9.19 10.98
CA LYS A 32 -3.42 -9.81 9.77
C LYS A 32 -3.10 -9.01 8.53
N LEU A 33 -2.89 -9.69 7.41
CA LEU A 33 -2.71 -9.09 6.08
C LEU A 33 -3.97 -9.34 5.25
N ARG A 34 -4.50 -8.30 4.61
CA ARG A 34 -5.61 -8.42 3.65
C ARG A 34 -5.04 -8.69 2.26
N LEU A 35 -5.42 -9.82 1.69
CA LEU A 35 -5.16 -10.18 0.31
C LEU A 35 -6.41 -9.94 -0.55
N TYR A 36 -6.20 -9.91 -1.86
CA TYR A 36 -7.20 -9.67 -2.91
C TYR A 36 -7.11 -10.77 -3.97
N GLY A 37 -8.13 -10.93 -4.82
CA GLY A 37 -8.26 -12.06 -5.76
C GLY A 37 -7.08 -12.28 -6.74
N GLU A 38 -6.31 -11.23 -7.01
CA GLU A 38 -5.08 -11.25 -7.82
C GLU A 38 -3.89 -11.91 -7.12
N HIS A 39 -3.90 -11.99 -5.78
CA HIS A 39 -2.79 -12.54 -5.02
C HIS A 39 -2.70 -14.06 -5.17
N ARG A 40 -1.46 -14.54 -5.32
CA ARG A 40 -1.10 -15.96 -5.41
C ARG A 40 -0.07 -16.31 -4.32
N ILE A 41 -0.41 -15.99 -3.07
CA ILE A 41 0.47 -16.17 -1.91
C ILE A 41 -0.08 -17.31 -1.05
N ASP A 42 0.78 -18.26 -0.66
CA ASP A 42 0.46 -19.25 0.36
C ASP A 42 0.44 -18.58 1.76
N PRO A 43 -0.71 -18.51 2.45
CA PRO A 43 -0.79 -17.92 3.77
C PRO A 43 0.20 -18.53 4.78
N ALA A 44 0.53 -19.81 4.65
CA ALA A 44 1.47 -20.48 5.54
C ALA A 44 2.90 -19.92 5.43
N CYS A 45 3.27 -19.38 4.27
CA CYS A 45 4.60 -18.79 4.05
C CYS A 45 4.79 -17.46 4.80
N LEU A 46 3.71 -16.73 5.09
CA LEU A 46 3.76 -15.44 5.79
C LEU A 46 3.40 -15.52 7.28
N LEU A 47 2.89 -16.67 7.76
CA LEU A 47 2.70 -16.88 9.19
C LEU A 47 4.05 -16.79 9.93
N GLY A 48 4.10 -15.97 10.97
CA GLY A 48 5.30 -15.72 11.78
C GLY A 48 6.35 -14.86 11.07
N VAL A 49 6.05 -14.23 9.93
CA VAL A 49 7.01 -13.42 9.17
C VAL A 49 7.61 -12.29 10.01
N LEU A 50 6.84 -11.69 10.93
CA LEU A 50 7.31 -10.58 11.78
C LEU A 50 8.43 -10.98 12.76
N ALA A 51 8.59 -12.27 13.06
CA ALA A 51 9.69 -12.78 13.88
C ALA A 51 10.95 -13.13 13.07
N ARG A 52 10.90 -13.03 11.73
CA ARG A 52 12.04 -13.25 10.83
C ARG A 52 12.93 -12.00 10.78
N PRO A 53 14.14 -12.07 10.19
CA PRO A 53 15.07 -10.94 10.14
C PRO A 53 14.38 -9.64 9.71
N ARG A 54 14.63 -8.58 10.46
CA ARG A 54 14.00 -7.26 10.32
C ARG A 54 15.00 -6.27 9.74
N PHE A 55 14.58 -5.49 8.76
CA PHE A 55 15.38 -4.44 8.13
C PHE A 55 14.58 -3.14 8.02
N GLU A 56 15.20 -2.01 8.33
CA GLU A 56 14.59 -0.68 8.20
C GLU A 56 15.22 0.11 7.06
N ALA A 57 14.38 0.70 6.21
CA ALA A 57 14.79 1.63 5.17
C ALA A 57 14.08 2.98 5.36
N TRP A 58 14.82 3.99 5.82
CA TRP A 58 14.33 5.37 5.96
C TRP A 58 14.51 6.15 4.66
N THR A 59 13.44 6.80 4.20
CA THR A 59 13.37 7.31 2.82
C THR A 59 13.87 8.75 2.68
N GLY A 60 13.89 9.53 3.76
CA GLY A 60 14.05 10.99 3.74
C GLY A 60 12.80 11.74 3.28
N VAL A 61 11.76 11.04 2.82
CA VAL A 61 10.51 11.65 2.35
C VAL A 61 9.64 12.00 3.54
N THR A 62 9.29 13.28 3.67
CA THR A 62 8.54 13.79 4.82
C THR A 62 7.12 14.22 4.48
N PHE A 63 6.25 14.16 5.48
CA PHE A 63 4.88 14.62 5.45
C PHE A 63 4.65 15.61 6.59
N GLY A 64 4.12 16.78 6.24
CA GLY A 64 3.59 17.74 7.21
C GLY A 64 2.14 17.41 7.59
N PRO A 65 1.55 18.20 8.51
CA PRO A 65 0.15 18.08 8.87
C PRO A 65 -0.77 18.16 7.64
N MET A 66 -1.83 17.34 7.62
CA MET A 66 -2.87 17.31 6.58
C MET A 66 -2.40 16.93 5.16
N GLN A 67 -1.14 16.55 4.96
CA GLN A 67 -0.71 16.03 3.66
C GLN A 67 -1.20 14.61 3.45
N SER A 68 -1.80 14.35 2.28
CA SER A 68 -2.39 13.06 1.96
C SER A 68 -1.35 12.02 1.53
N VAL A 69 -1.39 10.84 2.16
CA VAL A 69 -0.58 9.66 1.80
C VAL A 69 -1.23 8.84 0.69
N GLU A 70 -2.49 9.12 0.36
CA GLU A 70 -3.25 8.28 -0.59
C GLU A 70 -2.58 8.22 -1.97
N TRP A 71 -1.93 9.32 -2.39
CA TRP A 71 -1.22 9.39 -3.66
C TRP A 71 0.07 8.58 -3.67
N LEU A 72 0.73 8.44 -2.52
CA LEU A 72 1.85 7.52 -2.35
C LEU A 72 1.34 6.07 -2.40
N ASN A 73 0.27 5.76 -1.67
CA ASN A 73 -0.31 4.43 -1.69
C ASN A 73 -0.78 4.02 -3.10
N LEU A 74 -1.38 4.95 -3.85
CA LEU A 74 -1.77 4.73 -5.24
C LEU A 74 -0.57 4.47 -6.16
N TRP A 75 0.52 5.23 -5.98
CA TRP A 75 1.76 4.96 -6.72
C TRP A 75 2.27 3.56 -6.45
N LEU A 76 2.41 3.20 -5.17
CA LEU A 76 2.90 1.88 -4.74
C LEU A 76 1.98 0.75 -5.25
N SER A 77 0.66 0.95 -5.26
CA SER A 77 -0.25 -0.07 -5.82
C SER A 77 -0.13 -0.24 -7.32
N CYS A 78 0.41 0.75 -8.05
CA CYS A 78 0.60 0.69 -9.50
C CYS A 78 1.96 0.10 -9.89
N VAL A 79 3.03 0.37 -9.13
CA VAL A 79 4.40 -0.08 -9.48
C VAL A 79 4.74 -1.48 -9.00
N PHE A 80 4.02 -2.01 -8.01
CA PHE A 80 4.20 -3.39 -7.55
C PHE A 80 3.14 -4.29 -8.17
N GLU A 81 3.56 -5.38 -8.84
CA GLU A 81 2.65 -6.35 -9.47
C GLU A 81 1.74 -7.07 -8.48
N THR A 82 2.28 -7.37 -7.29
CA THR A 82 1.48 -7.89 -6.16
C THR A 82 0.54 -6.83 -5.60
N GLY A 83 0.66 -5.57 -6.01
CA GLY A 83 -0.10 -4.46 -5.46
C GLY A 83 0.22 -4.17 -4.00
N LEU A 84 -0.64 -3.36 -3.39
CA LEU A 84 -0.50 -2.89 -2.02
C LEU A 84 -1.60 -3.50 -1.14
N CYS A 85 -1.19 -4.21 -0.11
CA CYS A 85 -2.04 -4.84 0.89
C CYS A 85 -2.25 -3.96 2.11
N ALA A 86 -3.34 -4.21 2.84
CA ALA A 86 -3.58 -3.58 4.14
C ALA A 86 -3.21 -4.57 5.25
N ILE A 87 -2.52 -4.09 6.28
CA ILE A 87 -2.31 -4.80 7.54
C ILE A 87 -3.30 -4.25 8.56
N SER A 88 -3.99 -5.14 9.28
CA SER A 88 -4.76 -4.82 10.48
C SER A 88 -3.96 -5.26 11.70
N VAL A 89 -3.88 -4.38 12.69
CA VAL A 89 -3.04 -4.56 13.87
C VAL A 89 -3.85 -4.36 15.14
N GLU A 90 -3.78 -5.32 16.06
CA GLU A 90 -4.24 -5.16 17.43
C GLU A 90 -3.21 -4.41 18.28
N ARG A 91 -3.70 -3.63 19.26
CA ARG A 91 -2.83 -2.79 20.09
C ARG A 91 -1.80 -3.61 20.87
N SER A 92 -2.15 -4.81 21.30
CA SER A 92 -1.26 -5.78 21.96
C SER A 92 -0.01 -6.09 21.14
N ALA A 93 -0.11 -6.21 19.82
CA ALA A 93 1.02 -6.49 18.95
C ALA A 93 1.98 -5.28 18.83
N ILE A 94 1.45 -4.05 18.88
CA ILE A 94 2.25 -2.82 18.89
C ILE A 94 2.97 -2.69 20.23
N ASP A 95 2.23 -2.86 21.34
CA ASP A 95 2.79 -2.74 22.70
C ASP A 95 3.87 -3.82 22.96
N ALA A 96 3.76 -4.99 22.30
CA ALA A 96 4.76 -6.05 22.33
C ALA A 96 5.95 -5.81 21.37
N GLY A 97 5.96 -4.72 20.59
CA GLY A 97 7.02 -4.39 19.64
C GLY A 97 7.10 -5.33 18.42
N LEU A 98 6.03 -6.08 18.12
CA LEU A 98 6.01 -7.02 16.98
C LEU A 98 5.91 -6.29 15.64
N ILE A 99 5.32 -5.10 15.63
CA ILE A 99 5.10 -4.29 14.44
C ILE A 99 5.04 -2.80 14.79
N GLU A 100 5.52 -1.98 13.88
CA GLU A 100 5.52 -0.51 13.99
C GLU A 100 4.71 0.11 12.84
N PRO A 101 3.36 0.06 12.91
CA PRO A 101 2.52 0.48 11.79
C PRO A 101 2.55 2.01 11.60
N MET A 102 2.33 2.45 10.36
CA MET A 102 2.19 3.88 10.04
C MET A 102 1.02 4.56 10.77
N PHE A 103 -0.09 3.83 10.98
CA PHE A 103 -1.25 4.30 11.72
C PHE A 103 -1.58 3.34 12.87
N GLU A 104 -2.25 3.84 13.91
CA GLU A 104 -2.42 3.13 15.20
C GLU A 104 -3.01 1.72 15.11
N LYS A 105 -3.75 1.40 14.04
CA LYS A 105 -4.42 0.10 13.86
C LYS A 105 -4.21 -0.51 12.47
N ALA A 106 -3.45 0.18 11.62
CA ALA A 106 -3.29 -0.25 10.24
C ALA A 106 -2.01 0.30 9.61
N THR A 107 -1.49 -0.43 8.64
CA THR A 107 -0.50 0.09 7.71
C THR A 107 -0.70 -0.57 6.35
N THR A 108 0.00 -0.08 5.34
CA THR A 108 0.06 -0.69 4.02
C THR A 108 1.34 -1.50 3.87
N ALA A 109 1.28 -2.56 3.07
CA ALA A 109 2.39 -3.48 2.87
C ALA A 109 2.45 -4.03 1.46
N VAL A 110 3.65 -4.32 0.99
CA VAL A 110 3.91 -5.10 -0.21
C VAL A 110 4.35 -6.49 0.26
N PRO A 111 3.57 -7.54 -0.05
CA PRO A 111 3.97 -8.90 0.25
C PRO A 111 4.85 -9.49 -0.86
N GLY A 112 5.88 -10.24 -0.47
CA GLY A 112 6.54 -11.21 -1.34
C GLY A 112 6.05 -12.63 -1.06
N ASP A 113 6.77 -13.63 -1.55
CA ASP A 113 6.40 -15.04 -1.35
C ASP A 113 6.64 -15.47 0.11
N ARG A 114 7.75 -15.02 0.71
CA ARG A 114 8.17 -15.41 2.07
C ARG A 114 8.65 -14.23 2.92
N GLU A 115 8.56 -13.03 2.37
CA GLU A 115 8.95 -11.77 2.95
C GLU A 115 7.78 -10.77 2.91
N LEU A 116 7.88 -9.74 3.72
CA LEU A 116 6.85 -8.70 3.82
C LEU A 116 7.54 -7.36 4.06
N ALA A 117 7.18 -6.34 3.31
CA ALA A 117 7.62 -4.97 3.57
C ALA A 117 6.40 -4.08 3.87
N TYR A 118 6.39 -3.41 5.01
CA TYR A 118 5.28 -2.52 5.38
C TYR A 118 5.78 -1.10 5.63
N LEU A 119 4.91 -0.11 5.40
CA LEU A 119 5.24 1.28 5.65
C LEU A 119 5.16 1.62 7.14
N THR A 120 6.05 2.49 7.60
CA THR A 120 6.08 3.02 8.98
C THR A 120 6.39 4.50 8.95
N TRP A 121 6.23 5.19 10.10
CA TRP A 121 6.58 6.60 10.25
C TRP A 121 7.29 6.91 11.56
N ARG A 122 8.27 7.83 11.48
CA ARG A 122 8.89 8.47 12.65
C ARG A 122 8.76 9.98 12.58
N ALA A 123 8.70 10.63 13.74
CA ALA A 123 8.79 12.09 13.78
C ALA A 123 10.24 12.54 13.55
N VAL A 124 10.43 13.55 12.71
CA VAL A 124 11.76 14.12 12.39
C VAL A 124 11.87 15.61 12.68
N GLY A 125 10.76 16.25 13.04
CA GLY A 125 10.74 17.68 13.37
C GLY A 125 9.32 18.20 13.50
N HIS A 126 9.19 19.53 13.61
CA HIS A 126 7.92 20.23 13.66
C HIS A 126 7.93 21.39 12.65
N THR A 127 6.76 21.75 12.13
CA THR A 127 6.57 22.97 11.33
C THR A 127 6.68 24.21 12.23
N SER A 128 6.78 25.39 11.63
CA SER A 128 6.74 26.68 12.36
C SER A 128 5.45 26.87 13.17
N SER A 129 4.35 26.25 12.73
CA SER A 129 3.06 26.22 13.44
C SER A 129 2.97 25.13 14.51
N GLY A 130 4.05 24.38 14.77
CA GLY A 130 4.10 23.33 15.80
C GLY A 130 3.56 21.97 15.38
N GLY A 131 3.16 21.80 14.12
CA GLY A 131 2.67 20.52 13.61
C GLY A 131 3.80 19.51 13.37
N ARG A 132 3.58 18.23 13.67
CA ARG A 132 4.61 17.19 13.49
C ARG A 132 4.95 16.99 12.01
N ILE A 133 6.26 16.86 11.73
CA ILE A 133 6.80 16.40 10.45
C ILE A 133 7.17 14.93 10.62
N MET A 134 6.59 14.07 9.80
CA MET A 134 6.78 12.62 9.84
C MET A 134 7.59 12.18 8.61
N GLU A 135 8.56 11.30 8.79
CA GLU A 135 9.33 10.68 7.70
C GLU A 135 8.81 9.27 7.40
N VAL A 136 8.65 8.95 6.10
CA VAL A 136 8.33 7.61 5.59
C VAL A 136 9.50 6.67 5.77
N GLY A 137 9.24 5.56 6.47
CA GLY A 137 10.11 4.40 6.52
C GLY A 137 9.42 3.17 5.94
N VAL A 138 10.24 2.16 5.66
CA VAL A 138 9.78 0.82 5.29
C VAL A 138 10.46 -0.18 6.19
N ILE A 139 9.70 -1.12 6.75
CA ILE A 139 10.23 -2.23 7.52
C ILE A 139 9.99 -3.51 6.73
N GLY A 140 11.08 -4.21 6.41
CA GLY A 140 11.09 -5.50 5.73
C GLY A 140 11.33 -6.64 6.71
N HIS A 141 10.63 -7.75 6.50
CA HIS A 141 10.80 -8.99 7.26
C HIS A 141 11.01 -10.19 6.34
N GLY A 142 11.82 -11.15 6.78
CA GLY A 142 12.15 -12.36 6.02
C GLY A 142 13.56 -12.30 5.42
N ASP A 143 14.03 -13.41 4.87
CA ASP A 143 15.41 -13.54 4.37
C ASP A 143 15.72 -12.53 3.24
N SER A 144 14.73 -12.27 2.38
CA SER A 144 14.78 -11.23 1.33
C SER A 144 14.11 -9.91 1.74
N GLY A 145 13.78 -9.74 3.02
CA GLY A 145 13.06 -8.58 3.53
C GLY A 145 13.81 -7.26 3.32
N ALA A 146 15.14 -7.29 3.40
CA ALA A 146 15.98 -6.13 3.15
C ALA A 146 15.89 -5.64 1.69
N ASP A 147 15.90 -6.56 0.73
CA ASP A 147 15.79 -6.25 -0.70
C ASP A 147 14.41 -5.67 -1.01
N LEU A 148 13.34 -6.29 -0.49
CA LEU A 148 11.98 -5.81 -0.69
C LEU A 148 11.78 -4.42 -0.05
N ALA A 149 12.24 -4.21 1.19
CA ALA A 149 12.15 -2.91 1.85
C ALA A 149 12.95 -1.83 1.09
N THR A 150 14.12 -2.16 0.58
CA THR A 150 14.94 -1.25 -0.23
C THR A 150 14.23 -0.86 -1.52
N ARG A 151 13.59 -1.81 -2.22
CA ARG A 151 12.79 -1.54 -3.42
C ARG A 151 11.61 -0.62 -3.13
N VAL A 152 10.81 -0.93 -2.09
CA VAL A 152 9.67 -0.09 -1.69
C VAL A 152 10.14 1.31 -1.30
N ALA A 153 11.22 1.43 -0.53
CA ALA A 153 11.80 2.72 -0.17
C ALA A 153 12.30 3.51 -1.38
N GLY A 154 12.85 2.82 -2.39
CA GLY A 154 13.21 3.40 -3.69
C GLY A 154 12.01 4.02 -4.39
N GLU A 155 10.91 3.28 -4.48
CA GLU A 155 9.67 3.76 -5.11
C GLU A 155 9.03 4.94 -4.35
N VAL A 156 9.12 4.96 -3.01
CA VAL A 156 8.70 6.12 -2.21
C VAL A 156 9.50 7.38 -2.59
N ARG A 157 10.82 7.25 -2.80
CA ARG A 157 11.68 8.38 -3.23
C ARG A 157 11.35 8.81 -4.65
N VAL A 158 11.22 7.87 -5.60
CA VAL A 158 10.81 8.15 -6.99
C VAL A 158 9.49 8.92 -7.03
N TRP A 159 8.49 8.46 -6.26
CA TRP A 159 7.23 9.16 -6.13
C TRP A 159 7.40 10.58 -5.61
N SER A 160 8.16 10.76 -4.51
CA SER A 160 8.35 12.08 -3.92
C SER A 160 9.04 13.06 -4.87
N GLU A 161 10.04 12.60 -5.62
CA GLU A 161 10.83 13.43 -6.53
C GLU A 161 10.09 13.77 -7.82
N ARG A 162 9.33 12.81 -8.37
CA ARG A 162 8.82 12.91 -9.74
C ARG A 162 7.31 13.05 -9.85
N HIS A 163 6.55 12.56 -8.87
CA HIS A 163 5.10 12.34 -9.02
C HIS A 163 4.25 13.04 -7.96
N ARG A 164 4.80 13.34 -6.78
CA ARG A 164 4.07 13.91 -5.63
C ARG A 164 3.30 15.20 -5.94
N ASN A 165 3.82 16.01 -6.86
CA ASN A 165 3.23 17.30 -7.23
C ASN A 165 2.57 17.27 -8.62
N ARG A 166 2.37 16.09 -9.20
CA ARG A 166 1.69 15.91 -10.49
C ARG A 166 0.20 15.68 -10.30
N GLU A 167 -0.58 16.03 -11.30
CA GLU A 167 -2.01 15.73 -11.33
C GLU A 167 -2.19 14.23 -11.63
N VAL A 168 -2.96 13.56 -10.79
CA VAL A 168 -3.38 12.18 -11.05
C VAL A 168 -4.66 12.18 -11.86
N TRP A 169 -4.71 11.37 -12.92
CA TRP A 169 -5.89 11.18 -13.75
C TRP A 169 -6.27 9.72 -13.87
N PHE A 170 -7.56 9.48 -14.11
CA PHE A 170 -8.15 8.16 -14.30
C PHE A 170 -8.94 8.13 -15.60
N GLU A 171 -8.85 7.02 -16.33
CA GLU A 171 -9.65 6.77 -17.52
C GLU A 171 -10.21 5.35 -17.49
N ILE A 172 -11.47 5.20 -17.87
CA ILE A 172 -12.07 3.89 -18.16
C ILE A 172 -12.07 3.75 -19.68
N PRO A 173 -11.08 3.06 -20.28
CA PRO A 173 -10.99 2.96 -21.73
C PRO A 173 -12.17 2.15 -22.26
N ALA A 174 -12.66 2.54 -23.44
CA ALA A 174 -13.74 1.85 -24.13
C ALA A 174 -13.34 0.44 -24.63
N SER A 175 -12.03 0.21 -24.80
CA SER A 175 -11.46 -1.09 -25.16
C SER A 175 -10.87 -1.78 -23.94
N ALA A 176 -11.05 -3.10 -23.86
CA ALA A 176 -10.41 -3.95 -22.85
C ALA A 176 -8.89 -4.08 -23.05
N ALA A 177 -8.36 -3.61 -24.18
CA ALA A 177 -6.92 -3.61 -24.45
C ALA A 177 -6.27 -2.30 -24.02
N GLY A 178 -5.25 -2.39 -23.17
CA GLY A 178 -4.37 -1.30 -22.82
C GLY A 178 -3.00 -1.82 -22.41
N SER A 179 -2.07 -0.90 -22.19
CA SER A 179 -0.70 -1.22 -21.80
C SER A 179 -0.25 -0.30 -20.68
N THR A 180 0.41 -0.89 -19.70
CA THR A 180 1.19 -0.14 -18.72
C THR A 180 2.44 0.38 -19.42
N ASP A 181 2.66 1.69 -19.33
CA ASP A 181 3.86 2.38 -19.76
C ASP A 181 4.39 3.20 -18.57
N PRO A 182 5.29 2.60 -17.75
CA PRO A 182 5.87 3.29 -16.60
C PRO A 182 6.70 4.52 -17.00
N ALA A 183 7.27 4.55 -18.21
CA ALA A 183 8.03 5.71 -18.69
C ALA A 183 7.12 6.93 -18.91
N LEU A 184 5.88 6.69 -19.32
CA LEU A 184 4.83 7.71 -19.41
C LEU A 184 4.01 7.84 -18.11
N CYS A 185 4.40 7.15 -17.03
CA CYS A 185 3.67 7.13 -15.76
C CYS A 185 2.21 6.74 -15.95
N ARG A 186 1.94 5.77 -16.83
CA ARG A 186 0.62 5.27 -17.18
C ARG A 186 0.52 3.80 -16.81
N PHE A 187 -0.45 3.45 -15.98
CA PHE A 187 -0.64 2.08 -15.50
C PHE A 187 -2.01 1.60 -15.93
N PHE A 188 -2.03 0.46 -16.62
CA PHE A 188 -3.24 -0.20 -17.05
C PHE A 188 -3.58 -1.30 -16.04
N LEU A 189 -4.68 -1.11 -15.33
CA LEU A 189 -5.24 -2.08 -14.40
C LEU A 189 -6.26 -2.92 -15.15
N ASP A 190 -5.85 -4.10 -15.57
CA ASP A 190 -6.75 -5.06 -16.21
C ASP A 190 -7.77 -5.57 -15.19
N ARG A 191 -9.04 -5.32 -15.45
CA ARG A 191 -10.16 -5.74 -14.60
C ARG A 191 -11.21 -6.38 -15.52
N PRO A 192 -11.82 -7.52 -15.12
CA PRO A 192 -12.65 -8.34 -16.01
C PRO A 192 -13.81 -7.63 -16.73
N HIS A 193 -14.31 -6.52 -16.18
CA HIS A 193 -15.47 -5.82 -16.72
C HIS A 193 -15.20 -4.38 -17.13
N ARG A 194 -14.27 -3.70 -16.45
CA ARG A 194 -13.94 -2.29 -16.70
C ARG A 194 -12.48 -2.07 -16.38
N PRO A 195 -11.56 -2.16 -17.37
CA PRO A 195 -10.19 -1.76 -17.13
C PRO A 195 -10.13 -0.31 -16.66
N ILE A 196 -9.08 0.01 -15.92
CA ILE A 196 -8.83 1.38 -15.45
C ILE A 196 -7.41 1.74 -15.85
N THR A 197 -7.25 2.90 -16.48
CA THR A 197 -5.94 3.51 -16.66
C THR A 197 -5.75 4.57 -15.58
N VAL A 198 -4.61 4.54 -14.91
CA VAL A 198 -4.17 5.55 -13.95
C VAL A 198 -2.93 6.24 -14.51
N GLY A 199 -2.82 7.56 -14.39
CA GLY A 199 -1.59 8.24 -14.76
C GLY A 199 -1.30 9.53 -14.02
N TRP A 200 -0.06 10.03 -14.19
CA TRP A 200 0.45 11.25 -13.56
C TRP A 200 0.95 12.25 -14.63
N ARG A 201 0.44 13.48 -14.63
CA ARG A 201 0.83 14.56 -15.58
C ARG A 201 1.24 15.85 -14.89
#